data_AF-A0AAV9NIF9-F1
#
_entry.id   AF-A0AAV9NIF9-F1
#
_cell.length_a   1.000
_cell.length_b   1.000
_cell.length_c   1.000
_cell.angle_alpha   90.00
_cell.angle_beta   90.00
_cell.angle_gamma   90.00
#
_symmetry.space_group_name_H-M   'P 1'
#
loop_
_entity.id
_entity.type
_entity.pdbx_description
1 polymer ?
#
loop_
_entity_poly.entity_id
_entity_poly.type
_entity_poly.pdbx_seq_one_letter_code
_entity_poly.pdbx_strand_id
1 'polypeptide(L)'
;MLVSLPQVRPTPNPLAKEIAILGGGITGLSTAHNITRCIPNAKVTIYEASSRLGGWLNSELVQVDDGEVLFEWGPRTIRPDFGGAGVATLDLVRMSQSP
;
A
#
# COMPACT_ATOMS: atom_id res chain seq x y z
N MET A 1 22.87 14.07 27.54
CA MET A 1 22.05 14.81 26.55
C MET A 1 20.82 13.97 26.24
N LEU A 2 19.64 14.41 26.67
CA LEU A 2 18.37 13.78 26.30
C LEU A 2 17.99 14.29 24.90
N VAL A 3 18.01 13.40 23.90
CA VAL A 3 17.46 13.71 22.58
C VAL A 3 15.95 13.59 22.67
N SER A 4 15.23 14.71 22.53
CA SER A 4 13.76 14.66 22.45
C SER A 4 13.36 13.98 21.16
N LEU A 5 12.52 12.96 21.24
CA LEU A 5 11.97 12.33 20.04
C LEU A 5 11.19 13.37 19.22
N PRO A 6 11.32 13.34 17.89
CA PRO A 6 10.53 14.20 17.02
C PRO A 6 9.04 13.97 17.30
N GLN A 7 8.31 15.05 17.51
CA GLN A 7 6.86 14.99 17.74
C GLN A 7 6.16 14.46 16.48
N VAL A 8 5.51 13.30 16.61
CA VAL A 8 4.74 12.69 15.53
C VAL A 8 3.46 13.50 15.35
N ARG A 9 3.22 14.01 14.13
CA ARG A 9 1.97 14.71 13.81
C ARG A 9 0.83 13.70 13.66
N PRO A 10 -0.39 14.03 14.12
CA PRO A 10 -1.55 13.17 13.90
C PRO A 10 -1.97 13.10 12.44
N THR A 11 -1.54 14.06 11.61
CA THR A 11 -1.82 14.15 10.19
C THR A 11 -0.55 14.47 9.39
N PRO A 12 -0.49 14.08 8.10
CA PRO A 12 0.61 14.46 7.21
C PRO A 12 0.77 15.98 7.13
N ASN A 13 2.01 16.46 6.93
CA ASN A 13 2.27 17.88 6.69
C ASN A 13 1.60 18.31 5.38
N PRO A 14 0.60 19.22 5.38
CA PRO A 14 -0.10 19.61 4.16
C PRO A 14 0.79 20.36 3.16
N LEU A 15 1.95 20.85 3.60
CA LEU A 15 2.94 21.52 2.77
C LEU A 15 4.07 20.59 2.30
N ALA A 16 3.97 19.27 2.56
CA ALA A 16 4.95 18.32 2.08
C ALA A 16 4.98 18.31 0.55
N LYS A 17 6.16 18.54 -0.03
CA LYS A 17 6.36 18.54 -1.48
C LYS A 17 6.97 17.24 -1.98
N GLU A 18 7.82 16.61 -1.17
CA GLU A 18 8.49 15.35 -1.48
C GLU A 18 8.27 14.38 -0.32
N ILE A 19 7.78 13.19 -0.63
CA ILE A 19 7.41 12.18 0.37
C ILE A 19 8.08 10.87 -0.03
N ALA A 20 8.96 10.37 0.83
CA ALA A 20 9.56 9.06 0.69
C ALA A 20 8.76 8.03 1.48
N ILE A 21 8.44 6.91 0.85
CA ILE A 21 7.82 5.74 1.49
C ILE A 21 8.83 4.60 1.40
N LEU A 22 9.19 4.01 2.54
CA LEU A 22 10.11 2.87 2.62
C LEU A 22 9.29 1.59 2.74
N GLY A 23 9.38 0.74 1.72
CA GLY A 23 8.60 -0.48 1.55
C GLY A 23 7.46 -0.31 0.54
N GLY A 24 7.48 -1.14 -0.51
CA GLY A 24 6.46 -1.24 -1.56
C GLY A 24 5.43 -2.33 -1.31
N GLY A 25 5.24 -2.76 -0.05
CA GLY A 25 4.17 -3.67 0.35
C GLY A 25 2.79 -3.00 0.41
N ILE A 26 1.75 -3.74 0.82
CA ILE A 26 0.37 -3.22 0.93
C ILE A 26 0.29 -1.92 1.72
N THR A 27 0.93 -1.86 2.89
CA THR A 27 0.93 -0.66 3.73
C THR A 27 1.57 0.54 3.03
N GLY A 28 2.70 0.34 2.34
CA GLY A 28 3.37 1.41 1.61
C GLY A 28 2.58 1.90 0.41
N LEU A 29 2.03 0.97 -0.39
CA LEU A 29 1.19 1.28 -1.53
C LEU A 29 -0.12 1.95 -1.12
N SER A 30 -0.77 1.49 -0.06
CA SER A 30 -1.98 2.12 0.46
C SER A 30 -1.69 3.50 1.06
N THR A 31 -0.54 3.69 1.69
CA THR A 31 -0.09 5.02 2.15
C THR A 31 0.12 5.96 0.97
N ALA A 32 0.81 5.51 -0.10
CA ALA A 32 1.00 6.27 -1.32
C ALA A 32 -0.34 6.67 -1.95
N HIS A 33 -1.25 5.71 -2.07
CA HIS A 33 -2.59 5.88 -2.62
C HIS A 33 -3.44 6.90 -1.85
N ASN A 34 -3.34 6.93 -0.53
CA ASN A 34 -4.07 7.90 0.30
C ASN A 34 -3.42 9.28 0.25
N ILE A 35 -2.09 9.36 0.34
CA ILE A 35 -1.40 10.65 0.46
C ILE A 35 -1.45 11.46 -0.83
N THR A 36 -1.48 10.82 -2.00
CA THR A 36 -1.68 11.52 -3.29
C THR A 36 -3.05 12.18 -3.40
N ARG A 37 -4.05 11.73 -2.63
CA ARG A 37 -5.36 12.40 -2.55
C ARG A 37 -5.41 13.50 -1.50
N CYS A 38 -4.71 13.30 -0.38
CA CYS A 38 -4.64 14.31 0.68
C CYS A 38 -3.73 15.50 0.31
N ILE A 39 -2.68 15.25 -0.48
CA ILE A 39 -1.70 16.26 -0.89
C ILE A 39 -1.43 16.11 -2.40
N PRO A 40 -2.35 16.58 -3.27
CA PRO A 40 -2.32 16.30 -4.72
C PRO A 40 -1.04 16.75 -5.44
N ASN A 41 -0.32 17.74 -4.90
CA ASN A 41 0.88 18.30 -5.50
C ASN A 41 2.19 17.71 -4.93
N ALA A 42 2.11 16.74 -4.01
CA ALA A 42 3.29 16.09 -3.46
C ALA A 42 3.85 15.05 -4.42
N LYS A 43 5.16 15.08 -4.65
CA LYS A 43 5.89 14.00 -5.31
C LYS A 43 6.11 12.86 -4.31
N VAL A 44 5.46 11.72 -4.56
CA VAL A 44 5.63 10.50 -3.77
C VAL A 44 6.65 9.58 -4.43
N THR A 45 7.66 9.14 -3.68
CA THR A 45 8.66 8.17 -4.12
C THR A 45 8.64 6.95 -3.20
N ILE A 46 8.45 5.77 -3.76
CA ILE A 46 8.43 4.50 -3.03
C ILE A 46 9.78 3.81 -3.24
N TYR A 47 10.44 3.44 -2.16
CA TYR A 47 11.66 2.65 -2.15
C TYR A 47 11.32 1.23 -1.71
N GLU A 48 11.53 0.26 -2.59
CA GLU A 48 11.31 -1.16 -2.31
C GLU A 48 12.64 -1.89 -2.52
N ALA A 49 12.98 -2.77 -1.58
CA ALA A 49 14.25 -3.49 -1.59
C ALA A 49 14.23 -4.69 -2.55
N SER A 50 13.07 -5.30 -2.75
CA SER A 50 12.87 -6.40 -3.69
C SER A 50 12.65 -5.92 -5.13
N SER A 51 12.68 -6.86 -6.07
CA SER A 51 12.45 -6.59 -7.49
C SER A 51 10.98 -6.37 -7.87
N ARG A 52 10.05 -6.38 -6.89
CA ARG A 52 8.61 -6.33 -7.14
C ARG A 52 7.86 -5.57 -6.04
N LEU A 53 6.75 -4.95 -6.42
CA LEU A 53 5.81 -4.35 -5.47
C LEU A 53 4.81 -5.38 -4.94
N GLY A 54 4.15 -5.05 -3.83
CA GLY A 54 3.08 -5.84 -3.24
C GLY A 54 3.46 -6.55 -1.93
N GLY A 55 4.77 -6.66 -1.64
CA GLY A 55 5.25 -7.34 -0.45
C GLY A 55 4.72 -8.78 -0.39
N TRP A 56 4.00 -9.12 0.68
CA TRP A 56 3.42 -10.44 0.89
C TRP A 56 2.30 -10.82 -0.10
N LEU A 57 1.61 -9.87 -0.74
CA LEU A 57 0.68 -10.23 -1.82
C LEU A 57 1.52 -10.62 -3.02
N ASN A 58 1.45 -11.88 -3.42
CA ASN A 58 2.22 -12.42 -4.52
C ASN A 58 1.41 -13.44 -5.32
N SER A 59 0.96 -12.99 -6.48
CA SER A 59 0.20 -13.77 -7.45
C SER A 59 1.10 -14.06 -8.66
N GLU A 60 1.12 -15.30 -9.13
CA GLU A 60 1.96 -15.75 -10.23
C GLU A 60 1.14 -16.54 -11.24
N LEU A 61 1.13 -16.11 -12.51
CA LEU A 61 0.58 -16.89 -13.61
C LEU A 61 1.63 -17.89 -14.09
N VAL A 62 1.36 -19.17 -13.89
CA VAL A 62 2.23 -20.28 -14.32
C VAL A 62 1.62 -20.90 -15.57
N GLN A 63 2.41 -20.98 -16.64
CA GLN A 63 2.01 -21.63 -17.89
C GLN A 63 2.02 -23.16 -17.72
N VAL A 64 0.97 -23.82 -18.20
CA VAL A 64 0.79 -25.28 -18.22
C VAL A 64 0.36 -25.72 -19.62
N ASP A 65 0.41 -27.01 -19.93
CA ASP A 65 0.16 -27.53 -21.28
C ASP A 65 -1.15 -27.02 -21.91
N ASP A 66 -2.22 -26.93 -21.11
CA ASP A 66 -3.56 -26.51 -21.55
C ASP A 66 -3.95 -25.08 -21.13
N GLY A 67 -3.00 -24.20 -20.80
CA GLY A 67 -3.27 -22.79 -20.52
C GLY A 67 -2.42 -22.17 -19.42
N GLU A 68 -3.03 -21.34 -18.58
CA GLU A 68 -2.35 -20.70 -17.45
C GLU A 68 -3.11 -20.90 -16.14
N VAL A 69 -2.36 -21.06 -15.06
CA VAL A 69 -2.88 -21.22 -13.70
C VAL A 69 -2.35 -20.08 -12.83
N LEU A 70 -3.26 -19.38 -12.15
CA LEU A 70 -2.90 -18.37 -11.17
C LEU A 70 -2.63 -19.01 -9.81
N PHE A 71 -1.40 -18.85 -9.31
CA PHE A 71 -0.99 -19.24 -7.97
C PHE A 71 -0.95 -18.03 -7.04
N GLU A 72 -1.61 -18.16 -5.89
CA GLU A 72 -1.55 -17.18 -4.79
C GLU A 72 -0.61 -17.69 -3.68
N TRP A 73 0.61 -17.15 -3.69
CA TRP A 73 1.66 -17.43 -2.70
C TRP A 73 1.49 -16.61 -1.43
N GLY A 74 0.73 -15.52 -1.51
CA GLY A 74 0.43 -14.60 -0.41
C GLY A 74 -0.87 -14.90 0.33
N PRO A 75 -1.49 -13.88 0.95
CA PRO A 75 -2.80 -13.99 1.57
C PRO A 75 -3.89 -14.41 0.56
N ARG A 76 -4.72 -15.40 0.90
CA ARG A 76 -5.78 -15.92 0.03
C ARG A 76 -7.19 -15.50 0.42
N THR A 77 -7.32 -14.67 1.46
CA THR A 77 -8.63 -14.28 1.97
C THR A 77 -8.55 -12.89 2.61
N ILE A 78 -9.56 -12.08 2.33
CA ILE A 78 -9.85 -10.86 3.05
C ILE A 78 -11.10 -11.16 3.88
N ARG A 79 -11.01 -11.00 5.19
CA ARG A 79 -12.19 -11.10 6.06
C ARG A 79 -12.71 -9.70 6.34
N PRO A 80 -13.90 -9.33 5.84
CA PRO A 80 -14.52 -8.06 6.19
C PRO A 80 -15.03 -8.17 7.62
N ASP A 81 -14.22 -7.80 8.60
CA ASP A 81 -14.74 -7.43 9.91
C ASP A 81 -15.27 -6.00 9.83
N PHE A 82 -16.58 -5.82 10.03
CA PHE A 82 -17.23 -4.50 9.84
C PHE A 82 -16.83 -3.46 10.90
N GLY A 83 -15.91 -3.79 11.82
CA GLY A 83 -15.40 -2.90 12.87
C GLY A 83 -13.90 -2.63 12.81
N GLY A 84 -13.19 -3.05 11.76
CA GLY A 84 -11.72 -3.05 11.75
C GLY A 84 -11.09 -2.86 10.37
N ALA A 85 -9.92 -3.48 10.19
CA ALA A 85 -9.08 -3.36 9.00
C ALA A 85 -9.75 -3.89 7.73
N GLY A 86 -10.78 -4.73 7.85
CA GLY A 86 -11.57 -5.23 6.73
C GLY A 86 -12.28 -4.11 5.95
N VAL A 87 -12.84 -3.11 6.63
CA VAL A 87 -13.51 -1.97 5.99
C VAL A 87 -12.51 -1.11 5.21
N ALA A 88 -11.37 -0.79 5.80
CA ALA A 88 -10.32 -0.02 5.13
C ALA A 88 -9.81 -0.72 3.86
N THR A 89 -9.74 -2.05 3.87
CA THR A 89 -9.37 -2.85 2.70
C THR A 89 -10.46 -2.79 1.62
N LEU A 90 -11.73 -2.91 2.00
CA LEU A 90 -12.87 -2.79 1.07
C LEU A 90 -12.93 -1.40 0.44
N ASP A 91 -12.72 -0.34 1.23
CA ASP A 91 -12.65 1.03 0.75
C ASP A 91 -11.53 1.20 -0.29
N LEU A 92 -10.36 0.62 -0.04
CA LEU A 92 -9.24 0.67 -0.97
C LEU A 92 -9.54 -0.03 -2.30
N VAL A 93 -10.22 -1.18 -2.28
CA VAL A 93 -10.67 -1.89 -3.50
C VAL A 93 -11.68 -1.03 -4.28
N ARG A 94 -12.62 -0.39 -3.58
CA ARG A 94 -13.60 0.50 -4.22
C ARG A 94 -12.92 1.72 -4.85
N MET A 95 -11.97 2.32 -4.14
CA MET A 95 -11.25 3.51 -4.58
C MET A 95 -10.25 3.23 -5.72
N SER A 96 -9.75 2.00 -5.86
CA SER A 96 -8.84 1.62 -6.95
C SER A 96 -9.55 1.34 -8.28
N GLN A 97 -10.85 1.04 -8.24
CA GLN A 97 -11.68 0.82 -9.43
C GLN A 97 -12.40 2.09 -9.93
N SER A 98 -12.26 3.20 -9.21
CA SER A 98 -12.82 4.48 -9.63
C SER A 98 -11.90 5.16 -10.66
N PRO A 99 -12.44 5.67 -11.79
CA PRO A 99 -11.64 6.31 -12.83
C PRO A 99 -10.91 7.57 -12.36
#